data_AF-A0A6C0E8I0-F1
#
_entry.id   AF-A0A6C0E8I0-F1
#
_cell.length_a   1.000
_cell.length_b   1.000
_cell.length_c   1.000
_cell.angle_alpha   90.00
_cell.angle_beta   90.00
_cell.angle_gamma   90.00
#
_symmetry.space_group_name_H-M   'P 1'
#
loop_
_entity.id
_entity.type
_entity.pdbx_description
1 polymer ?
#
loop_
_entity_poly.entity_id
_entity_poly.type
_entity_poly.pdbx_seq_one_letter_code
_entity_poly.pdbx_strand_id
1 'polypeptide(L)'
;MYIIYCGESLVYDTSYNLADKIININNTYRACGTIDNKIRIVIRLNNKVILSDNYYIYNEKVIIKFKLYNNNQLINDASYYGHINILEFFQKSGLPLEYDICAINLASWEGQVAVLEWWKHSGLELKYSEYALNLASRIGKVAVLEWWKHSGLELKYSEYALMWASNYGQVAVLEWWKNSELELKYDEETLNWASEKGHINVLEWWKHSGLELKYSEYALMWASNYGQVAVLEWWKNSELELKYSEDALKWASEKGHINVLEWWKNSGLELKYSENALKLASNYGQVAVLEWWKNSGLELKNK
;
A
#
# COMPACT_ATOMS: atom_id res chain seq x y z
N MET A 1 38.25 1.88 21.98
CA MET A 1 37.16 1.84 22.97
C MET A 1 36.26 0.68 22.58
N TYR A 2 36.26 -0.36 23.41
CA TYR A 2 35.78 -1.72 23.12
C TYR A 2 34.25 -1.83 23.20
N ILE A 3 33.71 -2.94 22.66
CA ILE A 3 32.46 -3.71 22.95
C ILE A 3 31.91 -4.21 21.58
N ILE A 4 32.28 -5.38 21.04
CA ILE A 4 31.95 -6.80 21.36
C ILE A 4 30.44 -7.08 21.51
N TYR A 5 29.94 -8.01 20.70
CA TYR A 5 28.54 -8.42 20.59
C TYR A 5 28.21 -9.71 21.35
N CYS A 6 26.92 -9.80 21.70
CA CYS A 6 26.04 -10.96 21.91
C CYS A 6 25.97 -11.66 23.27
N GLY A 7 24.74 -11.90 23.73
CA GLY A 7 24.36 -12.66 24.92
C GLY A 7 22.91 -12.40 25.38
N GLU A 8 21.95 -12.90 24.59
CA GLU A 8 20.55 -13.28 24.93
C GLU A 8 19.54 -12.31 25.59
N SER A 9 18.29 -12.48 25.12
CA SER A 9 17.01 -11.89 25.54
C SER A 9 16.74 -10.44 25.14
N LEU A 10 15.92 -10.27 24.09
CA LEU A 10 14.80 -9.34 24.17
C LEU A 10 13.60 -9.96 23.45
N VAL A 11 12.58 -10.18 24.28
CA VAL A 11 11.23 -10.63 23.95
C VAL A 11 10.59 -9.62 23.00
N TYR A 12 9.92 -10.18 21.99
CA TYR A 12 9.11 -9.49 20.99
C TYR A 12 7.92 -8.77 21.65
N ASP A 13 7.74 -7.50 21.32
CA ASP A 13 6.40 -6.89 21.30
C ASP A 13 6.08 -6.59 19.82
N THR A 14 5.04 -7.27 19.33
CA THR A 14 4.64 -7.39 17.93
C THR A 14 3.60 -6.35 17.55
N SER A 15 3.85 -5.08 17.84
CA SER A 15 3.17 -3.98 17.15
C SER A 15 4.07 -2.75 17.15
N TYR A 16 4.35 -2.22 15.97
CA TYR A 16 5.37 -1.19 15.66
C TYR A 16 6.81 -1.72 15.55
N ASN A 17 7.10 -2.15 14.32
CA ASN A 17 8.37 -2.69 13.87
C ASN A 17 9.50 -1.65 14.05
N LEU A 18 10.51 -2.01 14.84
CA LEU A 18 11.85 -1.40 14.92
C LEU A 18 12.62 -1.53 13.58
N ALA A 19 11.96 -1.48 12.44
CA ALA A 19 12.42 -2.00 11.15
C ALA A 19 13.02 -0.95 10.18
N ASP A 20 12.86 0.35 10.42
CA ASP A 20 13.57 1.38 9.63
C ASP A 20 14.95 1.65 10.23
N LYS A 21 15.74 0.59 10.35
CA LYS A 21 17.08 0.66 10.92
C LYS A 21 18.02 1.31 9.92
N ILE A 22 18.12 2.63 9.95
CA ILE A 22 19.32 3.33 9.47
C ILE A 22 20.47 2.97 10.42
N ILE A 23 21.11 1.83 10.16
CA ILE A 23 22.33 1.42 10.85
C ILE A 23 23.50 1.86 9.98
N ASN A 24 24.19 2.90 10.43
CA ASN A 24 25.64 2.89 10.30
C ASN A 24 26.20 3.68 11.47
N ILE A 25 27.05 3.02 12.27
CA ILE A 25 28.41 3.49 12.49
C ILE A 25 29.34 2.25 12.47
N ASN A 26 30.63 2.41 12.12
CA ASN A 26 31.68 1.37 12.13
C ASN A 26 31.50 0.33 13.27
N ASN A 27 32.04 -0.90 13.10
CA ASN A 27 31.98 -2.08 14.01
C ASN A 27 32.05 -1.86 15.55
N THR A 28 32.35 -0.64 16.01
CA THR A 28 32.45 -0.20 17.40
C THR A 28 31.18 0.39 18.02
N TYR A 29 30.13 0.81 17.28
CA TYR A 29 28.88 1.36 17.87
C TYR A 29 27.67 1.36 16.90
N ARG A 30 26.42 1.45 17.42
CA ARG A 30 25.18 1.45 16.62
C ARG A 30 24.36 2.74 16.81
N ALA A 31 23.77 3.22 15.72
CA ALA A 31 22.69 4.21 15.73
C ALA A 31 21.34 3.52 15.49
N CYS A 32 20.28 4.04 16.11
CA CYS A 32 18.90 3.60 15.86
C CYS A 32 18.06 4.81 15.47
N GLY A 33 17.24 4.65 14.42
CA GLY A 33 16.23 5.63 14.03
C GLY A 33 15.14 5.74 15.10
N THR A 34 14.57 6.94 15.21
CA THR A 34 13.37 7.23 15.99
C THR A 34 12.31 7.83 15.05
N ILE A 35 11.06 7.87 15.50
CA ILE A 35 9.88 8.32 14.73
C ILE A 35 10.05 9.75 14.15
N ASP A 36 10.97 10.57 14.68
CA ASP A 36 11.17 11.98 14.31
C ASP A 36 12.35 12.24 13.36
N ASN A 37 12.85 11.26 12.61
CA ASN A 37 14.09 11.40 11.81
C ASN A 37 15.30 11.82 12.66
N LYS A 38 15.29 11.44 13.93
CA LYS A 38 16.37 11.68 14.89
C LYS A 38 17.07 10.36 15.16
N ILE A 39 18.40 10.42 15.25
CA ILE A 39 19.23 9.31 15.69
C ILE A 39 19.83 9.61 17.06
N ARG A 40 20.04 8.56 17.84
CA ARG A 40 20.80 8.61 19.10
C ARG A 40 21.89 7.57 19.08
N ILE A 41 23.00 7.87 19.74
CA ILE A 41 24.03 6.90 20.07
C ILE A 41 23.50 6.09 21.25
N VAL A 42 23.47 4.77 21.09
CA VAL A 42 23.10 3.83 22.16
C VAL A 42 24.36 3.11 22.60
N ILE A 43 24.78 3.32 23.84
CA ILE A 43 25.93 2.63 24.44
C ILE A 43 25.38 1.68 25.50
N ARG A 44 25.61 0.38 25.34
CA ARG A 44 25.26 -0.64 26.34
C ARG A 44 26.51 -1.04 27.11
N LEU A 45 26.49 -0.84 28.43
CA LEU A 45 27.57 -1.18 29.35
C LEU A 45 27.00 -2.07 30.46
N ASN A 46 27.29 -3.37 30.41
CA ASN A 46 26.71 -4.37 31.32
C ASN A 46 25.17 -4.28 31.32
N ASN A 47 24.55 -4.10 32.50
CA ASN A 47 23.10 -3.94 32.68
C ASN A 47 22.61 -2.49 32.53
N LYS A 48 23.43 -1.55 32.02
CA LYS A 48 23.05 -0.14 31.84
C LYS A 48 23.03 0.25 30.37
N VAL A 49 22.05 1.07 30.00
CA VAL A 49 21.92 1.69 28.68
C VAL A 49 22.14 3.19 28.83
N ILE A 50 23.11 3.73 28.11
CA ILE A 50 23.36 5.17 28.01
C ILE A 50 22.90 5.63 26.63
N LEU A 51 22.07 6.68 26.61
CA LEU A 51 21.56 7.31 25.40
C LEU A 51 22.19 8.69 25.27
N SER A 52 22.65 9.04 24.07
CA SER A 52 23.00 10.43 23.77
C SER A 52 21.76 11.31 23.58
N ASP A 53 21.99 12.60 23.37
CA ASP A 53 21.01 13.50 22.78
C ASP A 53 20.54 13.02 21.40
N ASN A 54 19.40 13.57 20.98
CA ASN A 54 18.84 13.42 19.65
C ASN A 54 19.62 14.24 18.63
N TYR A 55 20.01 13.61 17.52
CA TYR A 55 20.60 14.27 16.37
C TYR A 55 19.67 14.16 15.16
N TYR A 56 19.34 15.28 14.54
CA TYR A 56 18.54 15.29 13.32
C TYR A 56 19.35 14.74 12.14
N ILE A 57 18.83 13.72 11.46
CA ILE A 57 19.61 12.94 10.49
C ILE A 57 19.91 13.70 9.19
N TYR A 58 19.01 14.58 8.75
CA TYR A 58 19.19 15.42 7.56
C TYR A 58 19.97 16.69 7.90
N ASN A 59 21.12 16.51 8.54
CA ASN A 59 22.09 17.56 8.81
C ASN A 59 23.48 17.10 8.38
N GLU A 60 24.15 17.89 7.54
CA GLU A 60 25.46 17.57 6.96
C GLU A 60 26.50 17.22 8.02
N LYS A 61 26.54 17.96 9.14
CA LYS A 61 27.47 17.70 10.25
C LYS A 61 27.17 16.37 10.93
N VAL A 62 25.89 16.02 11.06
CA VAL A 62 25.44 14.74 11.64
C VAL A 62 25.81 13.58 10.71
N ILE A 63 25.58 13.73 9.40
CA ILE A 63 25.92 12.73 8.38
C ILE A 63 27.41 12.41 8.39
N ILE A 64 28.26 13.44 8.42
CA ILE A 64 29.72 13.26 8.49
C ILE A 64 30.13 12.63 9.83
N LYS A 65 29.61 13.18 10.95
CA LYS A 65 29.94 12.72 12.31
C LYS A 65 29.68 11.23 12.50
N PHE A 66 28.59 10.73 11.93
CA PHE A 66 28.15 9.34 12.08
C PHE A 66 28.45 8.47 10.85
N LYS A 67 29.14 9.00 9.84
CA LYS A 67 29.49 8.29 8.60
C LYS A 67 28.30 7.61 7.93
N LEU A 68 27.17 8.31 7.89
CA LEU A 68 25.91 7.79 7.33
C LEU A 68 25.95 7.67 5.80
N TYR A 69 27.01 8.16 5.16
CA TYR A 69 27.23 8.16 3.71
C TYR A 69 27.59 6.78 3.12
N ASN A 70 27.75 5.74 3.93
CA ASN A 70 28.05 4.37 3.47
C ASN A 70 26.79 3.48 3.35
N ASN A 71 25.59 4.07 3.26
CA ASN A 71 24.33 3.34 3.16
C ASN A 71 23.37 4.12 2.26
N ASN A 72 22.76 3.43 1.29
CA ASN A 72 21.78 3.98 0.37
C ASN A 72 20.45 4.40 1.04
N GLN A 73 20.13 3.88 2.23
CA GLN A 73 18.90 4.21 2.95
C GLN A 73 18.75 5.71 3.20
N LEU A 74 19.84 6.41 3.55
CA LEU A 74 19.77 7.85 3.77
C LEU A 74 19.38 8.62 2.50
N ILE A 75 19.87 8.17 1.34
CA ILE A 75 19.55 8.76 0.03
C ILE A 75 18.11 8.42 -0.38
N ASN A 76 17.67 7.19 -0.10
CA ASN A 76 16.29 6.75 -0.31
C ASN A 76 15.32 7.59 0.53
N ASP A 77 15.61 7.77 1.82
CA ASP A 77 14.78 8.57 2.73
C ASP A 77 14.83 10.06 2.35
N ALA A 78 16.01 10.59 2.00
CA ALA A 78 16.10 11.96 1.51
C ALA A 78 15.25 12.17 0.26
N SER A 79 15.17 11.17 -0.62
CA SER A 79 14.33 11.22 -1.81
C SER A 79 12.83 11.11 -1.47
N TYR A 80 12.47 10.27 -0.51
CA TYR A 80 11.10 10.10 -0.02
C TYR A 80 10.57 11.37 0.67
N TYR A 81 11.34 11.96 1.59
CA TYR A 81 10.92 13.12 2.38
C TYR A 81 11.18 14.48 1.72
N GLY A 82 11.80 14.53 0.54
CA GLY A 82 12.01 15.78 -0.19
C GLY A 82 13.27 16.57 0.21
N HIS A 83 14.26 15.92 0.83
CA HIS A 83 15.48 16.56 1.32
C HIS A 83 16.54 16.77 0.23
N ILE A 84 16.22 17.61 -0.76
CA ILE A 84 17.13 17.97 -1.87
C ILE A 84 18.46 18.51 -1.36
N ASN A 85 18.45 19.27 -0.25
CA ASN A 85 19.68 19.80 0.36
C ASN A 85 20.68 18.69 0.75
N ILE A 86 20.18 17.52 1.15
CA ILE A 86 21.03 16.37 1.46
C ILE A 86 21.56 15.75 0.17
N LEU A 87 20.72 15.58 -0.84
CA LEU A 87 21.16 15.07 -2.15
C LEU A 87 22.25 15.97 -2.77
N GLU A 88 22.06 17.29 -2.72
CA GLU A 88 23.06 18.27 -3.15
C GLU A 88 24.35 18.23 -2.32
N PHE A 89 24.24 18.06 -1.00
CA PHE A 89 25.40 17.94 -0.13
C PHE A 89 26.28 16.78 -0.55
N PHE A 90 25.69 15.59 -0.77
CA PHE A 90 26.43 14.42 -1.25
C PHE A 90 27.08 14.67 -2.61
N GLN A 91 26.36 15.30 -3.54
CA GLN A 91 26.88 15.63 -4.87
C GLN A 91 28.08 16.60 -4.81
N LYS A 92 28.05 17.58 -3.89
CA LYS A 92 29.09 18.61 -3.75
C LYS A 92 30.27 18.18 -2.89
N SER A 93 30.08 17.27 -1.94
CA SER A 93 31.10 16.90 -0.95
C SER A 93 32.14 15.90 -1.47
N GLY A 94 31.91 15.29 -2.63
CA GLY A 94 32.72 14.16 -3.13
C GLY A 94 32.57 12.89 -2.29
N LEU A 95 31.56 12.82 -1.41
CA LEU A 95 31.19 11.59 -0.71
C LEU A 95 30.47 10.66 -1.70
N PRO A 96 30.56 9.33 -1.51
CA PRO A 96 29.83 8.40 -2.37
C PRO A 96 28.32 8.63 -2.24
N LEU A 97 27.67 8.90 -3.37
CA LEU A 97 26.21 8.98 -3.48
C LEU A 97 25.70 7.63 -3.99
N GLU A 98 25.65 6.66 -3.08
CA GLU A 98 25.17 5.32 -3.38
C GLU A 98 23.64 5.26 -3.28
N TYR A 99 22.99 4.79 -4.34
CA TYR A 99 21.54 4.61 -4.40
C TYR A 99 21.15 3.47 -5.35
N ASP A 100 19.94 2.95 -5.12
CA ASP A 100 19.28 1.95 -5.93
C ASP A 100 17.95 2.48 -6.48
N ILE A 101 17.14 1.60 -7.08
CA ILE A 101 15.85 1.95 -7.67
C ILE A 101 14.87 2.58 -6.66
N CYS A 102 15.06 2.38 -5.35
CA CYS A 102 14.13 2.87 -4.35
C CYS A 102 14.12 4.39 -4.28
N ALA A 103 15.24 5.08 -4.48
CA ALA A 103 15.29 6.55 -4.38
C ALA A 103 14.24 7.24 -5.27
N ILE A 104 14.18 6.87 -6.56
CA ILE A 104 13.25 7.47 -7.53
C ILE A 104 11.82 6.90 -7.37
N ASN A 105 11.69 5.60 -7.06
CA ASN A 105 10.39 4.99 -6.82
C ASN A 105 9.68 5.59 -5.59
N LEU A 106 10.43 5.81 -4.50
CA LEU A 106 9.93 6.43 -3.25
C LEU A 106 9.62 7.91 -3.43
N ALA A 107 10.43 8.66 -4.18
CA ALA A 107 10.10 10.04 -4.55
C ALA A 107 8.79 10.11 -5.35
N SER A 108 8.56 9.15 -6.25
CA SER A 108 7.32 9.05 -7.01
C SER A 108 6.11 8.70 -6.13
N TRP A 109 6.30 7.78 -5.17
CA TRP A 109 5.29 7.42 -4.18
C TRP A 109 4.85 8.66 -3.36
N GLU A 110 5.78 9.43 -2.81
CA GLU A 110 5.44 10.56 -1.93
C GLU A 110 4.99 11.82 -2.67
N GLY A 111 5.20 11.91 -3.98
CA GLY A 111 4.80 13.08 -4.75
C GLY A 111 5.92 14.12 -4.88
N GLN A 112 7.18 13.72 -4.71
CA GLN A 112 8.33 14.62 -4.64
C GLN A 112 8.82 15.04 -6.02
N VAL A 113 8.01 15.81 -6.76
CA VAL A 113 8.33 16.27 -8.13
C VAL A 113 9.66 17.04 -8.16
N ALA A 114 9.95 17.87 -7.16
CA ALA A 114 11.21 18.61 -7.09
C ALA A 114 12.44 17.68 -6.91
N VAL A 115 12.30 16.57 -6.18
CA VAL A 115 13.35 15.56 -6.06
C VAL A 115 13.53 14.80 -7.37
N LEU A 116 12.44 14.44 -8.04
CA LEU A 116 12.50 13.79 -9.35
C LEU A 116 13.22 14.68 -10.38
N GLU A 117 12.93 15.98 -10.35
CA GLU A 117 13.61 16.97 -11.19
C GLU A 117 15.09 17.11 -10.83
N TRP A 118 15.44 17.07 -9.55
CA TRP A 118 16.83 17.05 -9.09
C TRP A 118 17.56 15.81 -9.61
N TRP A 119 16.97 14.61 -9.47
CA TRP A 119 17.55 13.37 -9.97
C TRP A 119 17.82 13.47 -11.47
N LYS A 120 16.85 13.95 -12.25
CA LYS A 120 16.99 14.16 -13.70
C LYS A 120 18.17 15.06 -14.07
N HIS A 121 18.49 16.06 -13.24
CA HIS A 121 19.61 17.00 -13.46
C HIS A 121 20.90 16.63 -12.73
N SER A 122 20.91 15.54 -11.96
CA SER A 122 22.06 15.15 -11.13
C SER A 122 23.31 14.73 -11.93
N GLY A 123 23.14 14.37 -13.21
CA GLY A 123 24.17 13.78 -14.04
C GLY A 123 24.45 12.30 -13.74
N LEU A 124 23.67 11.69 -12.83
CA LEU A 124 23.78 10.28 -12.47
C LEU A 124 22.83 9.41 -13.33
N GLU A 125 23.15 8.12 -13.44
CA GLU A 125 22.30 7.15 -14.15
C GLU A 125 20.97 6.94 -13.40
N LEU A 126 19.84 7.29 -14.01
CA LEU A 126 18.54 7.15 -13.35
C LEU A 126 18.12 5.68 -13.21
N LYS A 127 17.98 5.22 -11.97
CA LYS A 127 17.54 3.86 -11.62
C LYS A 127 16.10 3.91 -11.13
N TYR A 128 15.17 3.35 -11.91
CA TYR A 128 13.76 3.24 -11.55
C TYR A 128 13.11 2.06 -12.26
N SER A 129 11.95 1.63 -11.75
CA SER A 129 11.15 0.54 -12.32
C SER A 129 9.70 0.97 -12.49
N GLU A 130 8.84 0.06 -12.97
CA GLU A 130 7.40 0.29 -13.08
C GLU A 130 6.73 0.75 -11.78
N TYR A 131 7.34 0.44 -10.63
CA TYR A 131 6.88 0.89 -9.32
C TYR A 131 6.80 2.41 -9.21
N ALA A 132 7.59 3.18 -9.95
CA ALA A 132 7.51 4.64 -9.92
C ALA A 132 6.10 5.14 -10.31
N LEU A 133 5.59 4.71 -11.48
CA LEU A 133 4.26 5.11 -11.95
C LEU A 133 3.14 4.32 -11.25
N ASN A 134 3.36 3.05 -10.91
CA ASN A 134 2.36 2.24 -10.21
C ASN A 134 2.08 2.81 -8.79
N LEU A 135 3.12 3.16 -8.02
CA LEU A 135 2.97 3.74 -6.68
C LEU A 135 2.39 5.16 -6.73
N ALA A 136 2.81 5.98 -7.70
CA ALA A 136 2.20 7.29 -7.93
C ALA A 136 0.69 7.15 -8.21
N SER A 137 0.31 6.13 -9.00
CA SER A 137 -1.09 5.83 -9.31
C SER A 137 -1.87 5.38 -8.07
N ARG A 138 -1.28 4.50 -7.25
CA ARG A 138 -1.86 4.01 -5.99
C ARG A 138 -2.22 5.14 -5.02
N ILE A 139 -1.34 6.13 -4.87
CA ILE A 139 -1.51 7.20 -3.86
C ILE A 139 -2.23 8.43 -4.41
N GLY A 140 -2.48 8.51 -5.71
CA GLY A 140 -3.20 9.65 -6.29
C GLY A 140 -2.30 10.81 -6.73
N LYS A 141 -1.01 10.55 -7.00
CA LYS A 141 -0.02 11.60 -7.31
C LYS A 141 -0.05 12.00 -8.79
N VAL A 142 -1.13 12.64 -9.22
CA VAL A 142 -1.30 13.12 -10.62
C VAL A 142 -0.14 14.00 -11.07
N ALA A 143 0.37 14.90 -10.20
CA ALA A 143 1.52 15.75 -10.55
C ALA A 143 2.81 14.97 -10.85
N VAL A 144 3.00 13.80 -10.22
CA VAL A 144 4.14 12.93 -10.52
C VAL A 144 3.94 12.21 -11.85
N LEU A 145 2.73 11.71 -12.12
CA LEU A 145 2.41 11.10 -13.41
C LEU A 145 2.62 12.10 -14.56
N GLU A 146 2.19 13.34 -14.36
CA GLU A 146 2.39 14.44 -15.29
C GLU A 146 3.88 14.77 -15.50
N TRP A 147 4.66 14.80 -14.42
CA TRP A 147 6.11 14.98 -14.50
C TRP A 147 6.76 13.85 -15.29
N TRP A 148 6.41 12.58 -15.03
CA TRP A 148 6.93 11.43 -15.77
C TRP A 148 6.62 11.56 -17.26
N LYS A 149 5.38 11.88 -17.63
CA LYS A 149 4.96 12.08 -19.02
C LYS A 149 5.80 13.15 -19.76
N HIS A 150 6.20 14.21 -19.07
CA HIS A 150 6.99 15.31 -19.64
C HIS A 150 8.50 15.19 -19.40
N SER A 151 8.94 14.17 -18.65
CA SER A 151 10.33 14.04 -18.23
C SER A 151 11.29 13.73 -19.40
N GLY A 152 10.78 13.13 -20.48
CA GLY A 152 11.58 12.56 -21.56
C GLY A 152 12.19 11.20 -21.23
N LEU A 153 11.86 10.62 -20.07
CA LEU A 153 12.30 9.30 -19.63
C LEU A 153 11.36 8.21 -20.16
N GLU A 154 11.86 6.97 -20.21
CA GLU A 154 11.05 5.81 -20.56
C GLU A 154 9.93 5.61 -19.52
N LEU A 155 8.69 5.54 -19.97
CA LEU A 155 7.53 5.32 -19.10
C LEU A 155 7.36 3.83 -18.81
N LYS A 156 7.77 3.40 -17.62
CA LYS A 156 7.62 2.03 -17.13
C LYS A 156 6.38 1.93 -16.25
N TYR A 157 5.42 1.10 -16.62
CA TYR A 157 4.22 0.81 -15.84
C TYR A 157 3.58 -0.52 -16.28
N SER A 158 2.83 -1.12 -15.37
CA SER A 158 2.09 -2.37 -15.55
C SER A 158 0.60 -2.18 -15.24
N GLU A 159 -0.19 -3.23 -15.35
CA GLU A 159 -1.62 -3.27 -15.00
C GLU A 159 -1.89 -2.77 -13.57
N TYR A 160 -0.90 -2.91 -12.67
CA TYR A 160 -0.96 -2.40 -11.31
C TYR A 160 -1.19 -0.88 -11.22
N ALA A 161 -0.87 -0.09 -12.25
CA ALA A 161 -1.16 1.34 -12.25
C ALA A 161 -2.67 1.61 -12.12
N LEU A 162 -3.50 1.00 -12.97
CA LEU A 162 -4.95 1.18 -12.95
C LEU A 162 -5.62 0.33 -11.86
N MET A 163 -5.11 -0.88 -11.60
CA MET A 163 -5.62 -1.75 -10.53
C MET A 163 -5.45 -1.10 -9.15
N TRP A 164 -4.26 -0.56 -8.84
CA TRP A 164 -4.04 0.13 -7.57
C TRP A 164 -4.73 1.48 -7.50
N ALA A 165 -4.82 2.24 -8.60
CA ALA A 165 -5.65 3.45 -8.61
C ALA A 165 -7.12 3.12 -8.25
N SER A 166 -7.65 2.02 -8.80
CA SER A 166 -9.02 1.57 -8.51
C SER A 166 -9.18 1.04 -7.09
N ASN A 167 -8.23 0.25 -6.61
CA ASN A 167 -8.22 -0.30 -5.25
C ASN A 167 -8.06 0.77 -4.16
N TYR A 168 -7.47 1.93 -4.45
CA TYR A 168 -7.26 3.01 -3.48
C TYR A 168 -8.15 4.25 -3.72
N GLY A 169 -9.17 4.13 -4.58
CA GLY A 169 -10.18 5.19 -4.74
C GLY A 169 -9.74 6.39 -5.58
N GLN A 170 -8.69 6.25 -6.39
CA GLN A 170 -7.98 7.36 -7.05
C GLN A 170 -8.61 7.76 -8.40
N VAL A 171 -9.84 8.29 -8.37
CA VAL A 171 -10.57 8.71 -9.58
C VAL A 171 -9.79 9.73 -10.43
N ALA A 172 -9.10 10.69 -9.80
CA ALA A 172 -8.30 11.68 -10.54
C ALA A 172 -7.13 11.06 -11.33
N VAL A 173 -6.53 9.98 -10.81
CA VAL A 173 -5.49 9.22 -11.51
C VAL A 173 -6.08 8.41 -12.65
N LEU A 174 -7.23 7.78 -12.44
CA LEU A 174 -7.93 7.05 -13.51
C LEU A 174 -8.27 7.98 -14.68
N GLU A 175 -8.76 9.19 -14.37
CA GLU A 175 -9.02 10.22 -15.37
C GLU A 175 -7.74 10.69 -16.07
N TRP A 176 -6.64 10.85 -15.34
CA TRP A 176 -5.34 11.16 -15.94
C TRP A 176 -4.89 10.07 -16.90
N TRP A 177 -4.94 8.79 -16.50
CA TRP A 177 -4.57 7.65 -17.35
C TRP A 177 -5.42 7.64 -18.63
N LYS A 178 -6.74 7.79 -18.51
CA LYS A 178 -7.66 7.84 -19.65
C LYS A 178 -7.29 8.93 -20.66
N ASN A 179 -6.84 10.09 -20.19
CA ASN A 179 -6.44 11.23 -21.03
C ASN A 179 -4.93 11.26 -21.36
N SER A 180 -4.16 10.25 -20.94
CA SER A 180 -2.70 10.27 -21.04
C SER A 180 -2.18 9.94 -22.45
N GLU A 181 -3.01 9.36 -23.32
CA GLU A 181 -2.65 8.75 -24.61
C GLU A 181 -1.74 7.51 -24.49
N LEU A 182 -1.55 7.00 -23.26
CA LEU A 182 -0.82 5.77 -22.99
C LEU A 182 -1.73 4.55 -23.11
N GLU A 183 -1.13 3.38 -23.33
CA GLU A 183 -1.84 2.11 -23.31
C GLU A 183 -2.46 1.86 -21.93
N LEU A 184 -3.77 1.59 -21.88
CA LEU A 184 -4.47 1.29 -20.64
C LEU A 184 -4.39 -0.22 -20.36
N LYS A 185 -3.58 -0.60 -19.38
CA LYS A 185 -3.39 -1.98 -18.94
C LYS A 185 -4.23 -2.25 -17.70
N TYR A 186 -5.22 -3.15 -17.81
CA TYR A 186 -6.09 -3.55 -16.71
C TYR A 186 -6.87 -4.84 -17.04
N ASP A 187 -7.24 -5.57 -15.99
CA ASP A 187 -8.00 -6.82 -16.03
C ASP A 187 -9.17 -6.81 -15.02
N GLU A 188 -9.78 -7.98 -14.79
CA GLU A 188 -10.92 -8.14 -13.89
C GLU A 188 -10.64 -7.76 -12.44
N GLU A 189 -9.39 -7.91 -11.98
CA GLU A 189 -8.99 -7.57 -10.61
C GLU A 189 -9.22 -6.08 -10.30
N THR A 190 -9.19 -5.23 -11.33
CA THR A 190 -9.41 -3.79 -11.22
C THR A 190 -10.77 -3.43 -10.59
N LEU A 191 -11.87 -4.01 -11.09
CA LEU A 191 -13.21 -3.77 -10.55
C LEU A 191 -13.52 -4.66 -9.35
N ASN A 192 -12.94 -5.86 -9.30
CA ASN A 192 -13.06 -6.74 -8.15
C ASN A 192 -12.49 -6.06 -6.88
N TRP A 193 -11.29 -5.47 -6.97
CA TRP A 193 -10.64 -4.74 -5.88
C TRP A 193 -11.32 -3.42 -5.52
N ALA A 194 -11.88 -2.68 -6.49
CA ALA A 194 -12.70 -1.51 -6.18
C ALA A 194 -13.93 -1.91 -5.37
N SER A 195 -14.54 -3.07 -5.68
CA SER A 195 -15.67 -3.62 -4.97
C SER A 195 -15.31 -4.07 -3.55
N GLU A 196 -14.16 -4.74 -3.39
CA GLU A 196 -13.60 -5.12 -2.09
C GLU A 196 -13.44 -3.92 -1.14
N LYS A 197 -12.90 -2.81 -1.66
CA LYS A 197 -12.55 -1.62 -0.87
C LYS A 197 -13.70 -0.64 -0.68
N GLY A 198 -14.88 -0.92 -1.24
CA GLY A 198 -16.05 -0.05 -1.05
C GLY A 198 -16.04 1.20 -1.94
N HIS A 199 -15.23 1.24 -3.01
CA HIS A 199 -15.00 2.45 -3.80
C HIS A 199 -16.06 2.64 -4.90
N ILE A 200 -17.28 3.02 -4.50
CA ILE A 200 -18.40 3.29 -5.41
C ILE A 200 -18.08 4.39 -6.42
N ASN A 201 -17.33 5.42 -6.01
CA ASN A 201 -16.89 6.49 -6.91
C ASN A 201 -15.99 5.99 -8.05
N VAL A 202 -15.15 4.98 -7.79
CA VAL A 202 -14.32 4.33 -8.82
C VAL A 202 -15.19 3.47 -9.73
N LEU A 203 -16.10 2.67 -9.17
CA LEU A 203 -17.04 1.86 -9.94
C LEU A 203 -17.89 2.73 -10.88
N GLU A 204 -18.36 3.88 -10.39
CA GLU A 204 -19.08 4.83 -11.23
C GLU A 204 -18.23 5.48 -12.31
N TRP A 205 -16.99 5.84 -11.98
CA TRP A 205 -16.07 6.36 -12.99
C TRP A 205 -15.85 5.35 -14.10
N TRP A 206 -15.60 4.07 -13.76
CA TRP A 206 -15.44 3.01 -14.74
C TRP A 206 -16.68 2.85 -15.62
N LYS A 207 -17.88 2.81 -15.03
CA LYS A 207 -19.16 2.73 -15.76
C LYS A 207 -19.32 3.86 -16.79
N HIS A 208 -18.87 5.08 -16.46
CA HIS A 208 -18.97 6.25 -17.34
C HIS A 208 -17.73 6.52 -18.19
N SER A 209 -16.66 5.74 -18.03
CA SER A 209 -15.38 5.97 -18.69
C SER A 209 -15.42 5.71 -20.20
N GLY A 210 -16.34 4.85 -20.66
CA GLY A 210 -16.35 4.30 -22.02
C GLY A 210 -15.35 3.18 -22.25
N LEU A 211 -14.64 2.73 -21.20
CA LEU A 211 -13.75 1.58 -21.23
C LEU A 211 -14.52 0.27 -21.05
N GLU A 212 -13.93 -0.84 -21.46
CA GLU A 212 -14.49 -2.17 -21.24
C GLU A 212 -14.55 -2.48 -19.73
N LEU A 213 -15.71 -2.92 -19.25
CA LEU A 213 -15.89 -3.29 -17.84
C LEU A 213 -15.52 -4.76 -17.64
N LYS A 214 -14.34 -5.00 -17.08
CA LYS A 214 -13.83 -6.36 -16.77
C LYS A 214 -14.06 -6.65 -15.29
N TYR A 215 -14.85 -7.66 -14.99
CA TYR A 215 -15.14 -8.13 -13.64
C TYR A 215 -15.65 -9.58 -13.64
N SER A 216 -15.45 -10.26 -12.52
CA SER A 216 -15.91 -11.62 -12.27
C SER A 216 -16.76 -11.71 -10.99
N GLU A 217 -17.15 -12.92 -10.59
CA GLU A 217 -17.91 -13.14 -9.36
C GLU A 217 -17.19 -12.63 -8.09
N TYR A 218 -15.86 -12.46 -8.15
CA TYR A 218 -15.04 -11.89 -7.10
C TYR A 218 -15.49 -10.48 -6.71
N ALA A 219 -16.09 -9.68 -7.61
CA ALA A 219 -16.60 -8.35 -7.25
C ALA A 219 -17.67 -8.41 -6.15
N LEU A 220 -18.73 -9.21 -6.31
CA LEU A 220 -19.79 -9.36 -5.32
C LEU A 220 -19.35 -10.24 -4.14
N MET A 221 -18.50 -11.24 -4.39
CA MET A 221 -17.96 -12.09 -3.32
C MET A 221 -17.09 -11.29 -2.36
N TRP A 222 -16.15 -10.47 -2.84
CA TRP A 222 -15.31 -9.64 -1.99
C TRP A 222 -16.08 -8.49 -1.36
N ALA A 223 -17.01 -7.85 -2.07
CA ALA A 223 -17.92 -6.90 -1.44
C ALA A 223 -18.66 -7.55 -0.25
N SER A 224 -19.10 -8.81 -0.40
CA SER A 224 -19.75 -9.55 0.68
C SER A 224 -18.80 -9.92 1.81
N ASN A 225 -17.59 -10.38 1.49
CA ASN A 225 -16.56 -10.74 2.46
C ASN A 225 -16.07 -9.54 3.29
N TYR A 226 -16.10 -8.33 2.75
CA TYR A 226 -15.62 -7.12 3.44
C TYR A 226 -16.75 -6.20 3.94
N GLY A 227 -17.99 -6.68 3.94
CA GLY A 227 -19.11 -5.97 4.55
C GLY A 227 -19.65 -4.80 3.72
N GLN A 228 -19.34 -4.73 2.42
CA GLN A 228 -19.59 -3.58 1.54
C GLN A 228 -21.02 -3.58 0.97
N VAL A 229 -22.03 -3.43 1.84
CA VAL A 229 -23.45 -3.41 1.43
C VAL A 229 -23.73 -2.34 0.37
N ALA A 230 -23.12 -1.16 0.48
CA ALA A 230 -23.34 -0.08 -0.48
C ALA A 230 -22.81 -0.41 -1.89
N VAL A 231 -21.73 -1.20 -1.99
CA VAL A 231 -21.23 -1.70 -3.28
C VAL A 231 -22.14 -2.78 -3.85
N LEU A 232 -22.68 -3.68 -3.01
CA LEU A 232 -23.65 -4.67 -3.45
C LEU A 232 -24.92 -4.00 -4.02
N GLU A 233 -25.41 -2.96 -3.34
CA GLU A 233 -26.52 -2.14 -3.83
C GLU A 233 -26.18 -1.41 -5.13
N TRP A 234 -24.95 -0.89 -5.25
CA TRP A 234 -24.48 -0.29 -6.50
C TRP A 234 -24.49 -1.30 -7.66
N TRP A 235 -23.92 -2.50 -7.47
CA TRP A 235 -23.93 -3.55 -8.48
C TRP A 235 -25.34 -3.91 -8.90
N LYS A 236 -26.25 -4.11 -7.94
CA LYS A 236 -27.66 -4.41 -8.21
C LYS A 236 -28.34 -3.35 -9.08
N ASN A 237 -28.01 -2.08 -8.88
CA ASN A 237 -28.58 -0.95 -9.64
C ASN A 237 -27.74 -0.55 -10.86
N SER A 238 -26.63 -1.24 -11.14
CA SER A 238 -25.68 -0.85 -12.18
C SER A 238 -26.13 -1.17 -13.60
N GLU A 239 -27.17 -2.00 -13.77
CA GLU A 239 -27.61 -2.60 -15.04
C GLU A 239 -26.59 -3.58 -15.67
N LEU A 240 -25.54 -3.94 -14.92
CA LEU A 240 -24.54 -4.93 -15.33
C LEU A 240 -24.98 -6.34 -14.94
N GLU A 241 -24.39 -7.34 -15.61
CA GLU A 241 -24.61 -8.75 -15.27
C GLU A 241 -24.11 -9.03 -13.84
N LEU A 242 -24.99 -9.57 -12.98
CA LEU A 242 -24.62 -9.93 -11.62
C LEU A 242 -23.99 -11.32 -11.58
N LYS A 243 -22.68 -11.38 -11.44
CA LYS A 243 -21.91 -12.63 -11.29
C LYS A 243 -21.70 -12.91 -9.81
N TYR A 244 -22.26 -14.00 -9.31
CA TYR A 244 -22.07 -14.45 -7.92
C TYR A 244 -22.39 -15.94 -7.73
N SER A 245 -21.75 -16.54 -6.74
CA SER A 245 -21.92 -17.92 -6.29
C SER A 245 -22.25 -17.99 -4.80
N GLU A 246 -22.35 -19.21 -4.25
CA GLU A 246 -22.58 -19.42 -2.82
C GLU A 246 -21.49 -18.81 -1.92
N ASP A 247 -20.33 -18.51 -2.51
CA ASP A 247 -19.22 -17.91 -1.80
C ASP A 247 -19.54 -16.53 -1.22
N ALA A 248 -20.46 -15.77 -1.83
CA ALA A 248 -20.87 -14.47 -1.28
C ALA A 248 -21.45 -14.61 0.15
N LEU A 249 -22.42 -15.51 0.36
CA LEU A 249 -23.02 -15.75 1.67
C LEU A 249 -22.07 -16.54 2.59
N LYS A 250 -21.27 -17.45 2.03
CA LYS A 250 -20.28 -18.24 2.77
C LYS A 250 -19.25 -17.33 3.46
N TRP A 251 -18.64 -16.40 2.74
CA TRP A 251 -17.59 -15.52 3.28
C TRP A 251 -18.18 -14.42 4.16
N ALA A 252 -19.35 -13.87 3.82
CA ALA A 252 -20.09 -12.98 4.73
C ALA A 252 -20.39 -13.65 6.09
N SER A 253 -20.72 -14.94 6.07
CA SER A 253 -20.95 -15.72 7.28
C SER A 253 -19.67 -15.96 8.09
N GLU A 254 -18.56 -16.26 7.42
CA GLU A 254 -17.24 -16.40 8.05
C GLU A 254 -16.79 -15.11 8.75
N LYS A 255 -16.98 -13.96 8.10
CA LYS A 255 -16.54 -12.64 8.61
C LYS A 255 -17.51 -11.97 9.56
N GLY A 256 -18.69 -12.55 9.81
CA GLY A 256 -19.65 -11.99 10.76
C GLY A 256 -20.53 -10.88 10.19
N HIS A 257 -20.63 -10.74 8.87
CA HIS A 257 -21.30 -9.62 8.20
C HIS A 257 -22.81 -9.84 8.05
N ILE A 258 -23.55 -9.70 9.16
CA ILE A 258 -25.01 -9.85 9.19
C ILE A 258 -25.72 -8.85 8.27
N ASN A 259 -25.22 -7.62 8.18
CA ASN A 259 -25.75 -6.60 7.27
C ASN A 259 -25.69 -7.05 5.79
N VAL A 260 -24.65 -7.76 5.39
CA VAL A 260 -24.53 -8.34 4.04
C VAL A 260 -25.50 -9.49 3.86
N LEU A 261 -25.62 -10.39 4.84
CA LEU A 261 -26.58 -11.50 4.79
C LEU A 261 -28.03 -11.00 4.68
N GLU A 262 -28.37 -9.97 5.45
CA GLU A 262 -29.69 -9.32 5.39
C GLU A 262 -29.91 -8.62 4.04
N TRP A 263 -28.88 -7.97 3.48
CA TRP A 263 -28.97 -7.40 2.15
C TRP A 263 -29.24 -8.47 1.09
N TRP A 264 -28.47 -9.58 1.09
CA TRP A 264 -28.70 -10.68 0.16
C TRP A 264 -30.12 -11.22 0.27
N LYS A 265 -30.60 -11.48 1.48
CA LYS A 265 -31.97 -11.96 1.75
C LYS A 265 -33.04 -11.05 1.19
N ASN A 266 -32.86 -9.73 1.29
CA ASN A 266 -33.84 -8.73 0.85
C ASN A 266 -33.59 -8.20 -0.57
N SER A 267 -32.50 -8.62 -1.21
CA SER A 267 -32.09 -8.10 -2.53
C SER A 267 -33.06 -8.48 -3.64
N GLY A 268 -33.81 -9.58 -3.48
CA GLY A 268 -34.61 -10.20 -4.54
C GLY A 268 -33.80 -11.07 -5.50
N LEU A 269 -32.49 -11.23 -5.26
CA LEU A 269 -31.61 -12.13 -6.00
C LEU A 269 -31.77 -13.58 -5.53
N GLU A 270 -31.40 -14.54 -6.39
CA GLU A 270 -31.37 -15.95 -6.00
C GLU A 270 -30.37 -16.16 -4.87
N LEU A 271 -30.83 -16.72 -3.75
CA LEU A 271 -29.94 -17.05 -2.64
C LEU A 271 -29.21 -18.35 -2.92
N LYS A 272 -27.91 -18.24 -3.22
CA LYS A 272 -27.00 -19.37 -3.34
C LYS A 272 -26.27 -19.56 -2.02
N TYR A 273 -26.47 -20.69 -1.36
CA TYR A 273 -25.79 -21.01 -0.11
C TYR A 273 -25.71 -22.53 0.12
N SER A 274 -24.73 -22.94 0.92
CA SER A 274 -24.55 -24.32 1.39
C SER A 274 -24.26 -24.35 2.89
N GLU A 275 -24.27 -25.53 3.50
CA GLU A 275 -23.91 -25.72 4.91
C GLU A 275 -22.52 -25.17 5.27
N ASN A 276 -21.65 -24.99 4.28
CA ASN A 276 -20.33 -24.41 4.48
C ASN A 276 -20.39 -23.02 5.12
N ALA A 277 -21.44 -22.23 4.84
CA ALA A 277 -21.67 -20.94 5.49
C ALA A 277 -21.80 -21.07 7.02
N LEU A 278 -22.55 -22.07 7.50
CA LEU A 278 -22.71 -22.33 8.94
C LEU A 278 -21.46 -22.97 9.55
N LYS A 279 -20.82 -23.91 8.83
CA LYS A 279 -19.58 -24.54 9.28
C LYS A 279 -18.49 -23.50 9.52
N LEU A 280 -18.31 -22.55 8.59
CA LEU A 280 -17.36 -21.47 8.75
C LEU A 280 -17.78 -20.49 9.85
N ALA A 281 -19.05 -20.05 9.88
CA ALA A 281 -19.54 -19.21 10.97
C ALA A 281 -19.28 -19.84 12.35
N SER A 282 -19.49 -21.15 12.50
CA SER A 282 -19.18 -21.88 13.74
C SER A 282 -17.68 -21.94 14.03
N ASN A 283 -16.85 -22.27 13.04
CA ASN A 283 -15.40 -22.38 13.20
C ASN A 283 -14.76 -21.04 13.64
N TYR A 284 -15.30 -19.92 13.15
CA TYR A 284 -14.83 -18.57 13.48
C TYR A 284 -15.61 -17.91 14.63
N GLY A 285 -16.49 -18.64 15.32
CA GLY A 285 -17.19 -18.15 16.51
C GLY A 285 -18.23 -17.04 16.24
N GLN A 286 -18.78 -16.98 15.04
CA GLN A 286 -19.74 -15.97 14.60
C GLN A 286 -21.16 -16.28 15.11
N VAL A 287 -21.35 -16.19 16.44
CA VAL A 287 -22.61 -16.55 17.12
C VAL A 287 -23.83 -15.81 16.55
N ALA A 288 -23.69 -14.51 16.33
CA ALA A 288 -24.79 -13.68 15.82
C ALA A 288 -25.17 -14.04 14.36
N VAL A 289 -24.22 -14.51 13.55
CA VAL A 289 -24.50 -15.05 12.21
C VAL A 289 -25.24 -16.38 12.29
N LEU A 290 -24.86 -17.28 13.20
CA LEU A 290 -25.57 -18.55 13.39
C LEU A 290 -27.01 -18.32 13.85
N GLU A 291 -27.23 -17.35 14.74
CA GLU A 291 -28.57 -16.92 15.14
C GLU A 291 -29.35 -16.30 13.98
N TRP A 292 -28.70 -15.48 13.15
CA TRP A 292 -29.31 -14.96 11.92
C TRP A 292 -29.73 -16.10 10.99
N TRP A 293 -28.87 -17.08 10.71
CA TRP A 293 -29.21 -18.24 9.88
C TRP A 293 -30.40 -19.01 10.44
N LYS A 294 -30.42 -19.27 11.75
CA LYS A 294 -31.54 -19.93 12.44
C LYS A 294 -32.86 -19.17 12.29
N ASN A 295 -32.82 -17.84 12.35
CA ASN A 295 -34.01 -16.99 12.29
C ASN A 295 -34.35 -16.54 10.86
N SER A 296 -33.49 -16.82 9.87
CA SER A 296 -33.64 -16.35 8.49
C SER A 296 -34.83 -16.95 7.76
N GLY A 297 -35.28 -18.15 8.16
CA GLY A 297 -36.28 -18.95 7.45
C GLY A 297 -35.72 -19.71 6.24
N LEU A 298 -34.40 -19.70 6.04
CA LEU A 298 -33.74 -20.42 4.95
C LEU A 298 -33.61 -21.91 5.28
N GLU A 299 -34.09 -22.77 4.38
CA GLU A 299 -33.96 -24.22 4.53
C GLU A 299 -32.50 -24.63 4.34
N LEU A 300 -31.94 -25.29 5.34
CA LEU A 300 -30.63 -25.92 5.24
C LEU A 300 -30.84 -27.32 4.66
N LYS A 301 -30.59 -27.47 3.37
CA LYS A 301 -30.64 -28.79 2.72
C LYS A 301 -29.43 -29.59 3.19
N ASN A 302 -29.66 -30.48 4.16
CA ASN A 302 -28.70 -31.52 4.50
C ASN A 302 -28.49 -32.41 3.27
N LYS A 303 -27.27 -32.46 2.74
CA LYS A 303 -26.88 -33.42 1.70
C LYS A 303 -26.32 -34.69 2.34
#